data_AF-M0PDQ6-F1
#
_entry.id   AF-M0PDQ6-F1
#
_cell.length_a   1.000
_cell.length_b   1.000
_cell.length_c   1.000
_cell.angle_alpha   90.00
_cell.angle_beta   90.00
_cell.angle_gamma   90.00
#
_symmetry.space_group_name_H-M   'P 1'
#
loop_
_entity.id
_entity.type
_entity.pdbx_description
1 polymer ?
#
loop_
_entity_poly.entity_id
_entity_poly.type
_entity_poly.pdbx_seq_one_letter_code
_entity_poly.pdbx_strand_id
1 'polypeptide(L)'
;MSTPPPEPLTRGHIVAIGRDLETTAIEPTETETPVQDALDFVAESGGRVYLPPGIVRERGPVRPHRNTGIYGYGMNVSVLQITQPDTDGIRFDRSPRASRVQLDGFELRGPGQQSSSGVAIHFCDNGTDPVSDPADFYVGRLYCWAWNNSVYRVDEGVGPFQCRHDFLRMDECDAGDERALIEWRSSYGPANWFGTIVAYPSAARSGANSVLLHQRGGELTVGDITTGTTAGRLVDSQNGRLRVGRLHYEPTGQRTVPRSLVRIGPNGATRFDDVLVDSEAVRYVYELSEGAGDAVLSGSVSGRGTIQRNTIHVSGRLDPDRRSWYFGRSSDVDVTGPSGTGSLRVLGSAGQGLG
;
A
#
# COMPACT_ATOMS: atom_id res chain seq x y z
N MET A 1 -5.66 30.70 1.55
CA MET A 1 -6.00 29.61 2.49
C MET A 1 -5.78 30.15 3.89
N SER A 2 -6.80 30.13 4.75
CA SER A 2 -6.65 30.51 6.16
C SER A 2 -6.12 29.29 6.92
N THR A 3 -4.93 29.39 7.48
CA THR A 3 -4.44 28.47 8.51
C THR A 3 -5.24 28.70 9.80
N PRO A 4 -5.64 27.65 10.55
CA PRO A 4 -6.30 27.82 11.83
C PRO A 4 -5.49 28.72 12.77
N PRO A 5 -6.16 29.43 13.70
CA PRO A 5 -5.43 30.12 14.77
C PRO A 5 -4.55 29.07 15.49
N PRO A 6 -3.25 29.33 15.69
CA PRO A 6 -2.32 28.30 16.19
C PRO A 6 -2.57 27.94 17.66
N GLU A 7 -3.28 28.78 18.41
CA GLU A 7 -3.41 28.69 19.86
C GLU A 7 -4.14 27.43 20.38
N PRO A 8 -5.26 26.94 19.78
CA PRO A 8 -5.87 25.69 20.22
C PRO A 8 -5.00 24.47 19.88
N LEU A 9 -4.35 24.46 18.71
CA LEU A 9 -3.48 23.36 18.28
C LEU A 9 -2.24 23.23 19.16
N THR A 10 -1.62 24.35 19.56
CA THR A 10 -0.48 24.34 20.49
C THR A 10 -0.86 23.96 21.92
N ARG A 11 -2.14 24.05 22.28
CA ARG A 11 -2.69 23.51 23.54
C ARG A 11 -3.04 22.03 23.48
N GLY A 12 -2.92 21.38 22.32
CA GLY A 12 -3.25 19.98 22.17
C GLY A 12 -4.71 19.71 21.78
N HIS A 13 -5.48 20.73 21.39
CA HIS A 13 -6.84 20.54 20.90
C HIS A 13 -6.83 20.13 19.42
N ILE A 14 -7.81 19.33 19.02
CA ILE A 14 -8.15 19.12 17.61
C ILE A 14 -8.94 20.33 17.13
N VAL A 15 -8.69 20.78 15.90
CA VAL A 15 -9.43 21.89 15.31
C VAL A 15 -10.17 21.42 14.06
N ALA A 16 -11.49 21.52 14.08
CA ALA A 16 -12.33 21.31 12.90
C ALA A 16 -12.70 22.66 12.27
N ILE A 17 -12.53 22.78 10.95
CA ILE A 17 -12.89 23.97 10.17
C ILE A 17 -13.86 23.53 9.06
N GLY A 18 -15.11 23.98 9.16
CA GLY A 18 -16.13 23.75 8.13
C GLY A 18 -15.95 24.65 6.91
N ARG A 19 -16.70 24.36 5.83
CA ARG A 19 -16.70 25.18 4.59
C ARG A 19 -17.00 26.66 4.84
N ASP A 20 -17.84 26.96 5.83
CA ASP A 20 -18.28 28.33 6.15
C ASP A 20 -17.34 29.03 7.16
N LEU A 21 -16.11 28.51 7.34
CA LEU A 21 -15.08 28.97 8.29
C LEU A 21 -15.46 28.86 9.78
N GLU A 22 -16.55 28.16 10.09
CA GLU A 22 -16.87 27.78 11.45
C GLU A 22 -15.76 26.89 12.02
N THR A 23 -15.20 27.32 13.15
CA THR A 23 -14.05 26.69 13.80
C THR A 23 -14.50 26.11 15.13
N THR A 24 -14.31 24.81 15.31
CA THR A 24 -14.58 24.13 16.58
C THR A 24 -13.29 23.50 17.10
N ALA A 25 -12.99 23.76 18.37
CA ALA A 25 -11.89 23.12 19.07
C ALA A 25 -12.44 21.98 19.94
N ILE A 26 -11.83 20.80 19.85
CA ILE A 26 -12.20 19.60 20.61
C ILE A 26 -11.02 19.23 21.50
N GLU A 27 -11.27 19.10 22.79
CA GLU A 27 -10.31 18.58 23.76
C GLU A 27 -10.26 17.04 23.64
N PRO A 28 -9.14 16.44 23.21
CA PRO A 28 -9.07 15.00 22.95
C PRO A 28 -9.36 14.10 24.15
N THR A 29 -9.30 14.65 25.37
CA THR A 29 -9.52 13.89 26.61
C THR A 29 -10.97 13.84 27.08
N GLU A 30 -11.88 14.61 26.47
CA GLU A 30 -13.30 14.68 26.87
C GLU A 30 -14.17 13.56 26.29
N THR A 31 -13.67 12.85 25.29
CA THR A 31 -14.39 11.84 24.52
C THR A 31 -13.46 10.68 24.15
N GLU A 32 -14.01 9.50 23.96
CA GLU A 32 -13.26 8.34 23.47
C GLU A 32 -13.03 8.41 21.95
N THR A 33 -13.72 9.30 21.24
CA THR A 33 -13.69 9.39 19.78
C THR A 33 -13.44 10.80 19.20
N PRO A 34 -12.40 11.51 19.65
CA PRO A 34 -12.26 12.94 19.40
C PRO A 34 -12.02 13.31 17.93
N VAL A 35 -11.40 12.45 17.11
CA VAL A 35 -11.21 12.71 15.68
C VAL A 35 -12.51 12.45 14.91
N GLN A 36 -13.24 11.39 15.29
CA GLN A 36 -14.54 11.12 14.71
C GLN A 36 -15.53 12.24 15.02
N ASP A 37 -15.57 12.73 16.26
CA ASP A 37 -16.43 13.84 16.69
C ASP A 37 -16.12 15.12 15.89
N ALA A 38 -14.84 15.39 15.61
CA ALA A 38 -14.40 16.50 14.77
C ALA A 38 -14.85 16.38 13.31
N LEU A 39 -14.84 15.17 12.76
CA LEU A 39 -15.34 14.90 11.40
C LEU A 39 -16.86 15.02 11.34
N ASP A 40 -17.56 14.57 12.36
CA ASP A 40 -19.02 14.65 12.46
C ASP A 40 -19.49 16.11 12.54
N PHE A 41 -18.74 16.98 13.20
CA PHE A 41 -19.00 18.42 13.21
C PHE A 41 -19.00 19.05 11.81
N VAL A 42 -18.10 18.60 10.91
CA VAL A 42 -17.98 19.13 9.54
C VAL A 42 -18.68 18.25 8.49
N ALA A 43 -19.48 17.26 8.90
CA ALA A 43 -20.03 16.25 7.99
C ALA A 43 -20.94 16.85 6.91
N GLU A 44 -21.80 17.80 7.28
CA GLU A 44 -22.79 18.39 6.36
C GLU A 44 -22.18 19.42 5.41
N SER A 45 -21.26 20.25 5.91
CA SER A 45 -20.65 21.33 5.14
C SER A 45 -19.41 20.89 4.35
N GLY A 46 -18.80 19.76 4.73
CA GLY A 46 -17.42 19.43 4.36
C GLY A 46 -16.43 20.31 5.13
N GLY A 47 -15.17 19.89 5.19
CA GLY A 47 -14.21 20.63 5.99
C GLY A 47 -12.87 19.94 6.21
N ARG A 48 -12.13 20.45 7.18
CA ARG A 48 -10.79 19.97 7.52
C ARG A 48 -10.67 19.80 9.03
N VAL A 49 -10.11 18.69 9.45
CA VAL A 49 -9.78 18.39 10.84
C VAL A 49 -8.25 18.43 10.96
N TYR A 50 -7.76 19.30 11.84
CA TYR A 50 -6.34 19.46 12.13
C TYR A 50 -6.01 18.77 13.44
N LEU A 51 -5.08 17.82 13.39
CA LEU A 51 -4.53 17.16 14.56
C LEU A 51 -3.45 18.06 15.19
N PRO A 52 -3.44 18.21 16.52
CA PRO A 52 -2.36 18.90 17.21
C PRO A 52 -1.05 18.11 17.12
N PRO A 53 0.10 18.74 17.42
CA PRO A 53 1.30 18.01 17.78
C PRO A 53 1.07 17.17 19.05
N GLY A 54 1.60 15.96 19.08
CA GLY A 54 1.39 14.99 20.15
C GLY A 54 0.50 13.82 19.74
N ILE A 55 0.02 13.08 20.74
CA ILE A 55 -0.77 11.87 20.54
C ILE A 55 -2.24 12.15 20.86
N VAL A 56 -3.09 12.03 19.85
CA VAL A 56 -4.54 11.94 19.97
C VAL A 56 -4.92 10.47 20.01
N ARG A 57 -5.69 10.07 21.02
CA ARG A 57 -6.20 8.70 21.17
C ARG A 57 -7.63 8.63 20.66
N GLU A 58 -7.91 7.57 19.92
CA GLU A 58 -9.18 7.34 19.26
C GLU A 58 -9.55 5.86 19.47
N ARG A 59 -10.71 5.62 20.06
CA ARG A 59 -11.10 4.25 20.45
C ARG A 59 -11.60 3.45 19.25
N GLY A 60 -12.35 4.08 18.35
CA GLY A 60 -12.99 3.43 17.21
C GLY A 60 -12.24 3.65 15.90
N PRO A 61 -12.68 3.00 14.81
CA PRO A 61 -12.18 3.37 13.50
C PRO A 61 -12.74 4.73 13.12
N VAL A 62 -11.88 5.60 12.60
CA VAL A 62 -12.26 6.89 12.04
C VAL A 62 -12.92 6.66 10.69
N ARG A 63 -14.09 7.27 10.47
CA ARG A 63 -14.89 7.14 9.24
C ARG A 63 -15.07 8.51 8.59
N PRO A 64 -14.15 8.94 7.71
CA PRO A 64 -14.26 10.23 7.02
C PRO A 64 -15.56 10.37 6.22
N HIS A 65 -16.10 11.59 6.20
CA HIS A 65 -17.24 11.96 5.37
C HIS A 65 -16.79 12.46 4.00
N ARG A 66 -17.73 12.62 3.06
CA ARG A 66 -17.44 13.23 1.75
C ARG A 66 -16.90 14.65 1.95
N ASN A 67 -15.93 15.05 1.12
CA ASN A 67 -15.34 16.40 1.15
C ASN A 67 -14.73 16.79 2.51
N THR A 68 -14.17 15.82 3.23
CA THR A 68 -13.46 16.06 4.51
C THR A 68 -11.98 15.70 4.41
N GLY A 69 -11.17 16.16 5.36
CA GLY A 69 -9.79 15.69 5.45
C GLY A 69 -9.21 15.80 6.85
N ILE A 70 -8.20 14.99 7.11
CA ILE A 70 -7.44 14.95 8.37
C ILE A 70 -6.00 15.38 8.06
N TYR A 71 -5.52 16.39 8.78
CA TYR A 71 -4.22 17.02 8.56
C TYR A 71 -3.42 17.08 9.85
N GLY A 72 -2.16 16.69 9.82
CA GLY A 72 -1.22 16.86 10.93
C GLY A 72 -0.03 17.76 10.58
N TYR A 73 0.87 17.91 11.54
CA TYR A 73 2.09 18.73 11.43
C TYR A 73 3.32 17.97 10.88
N GLY A 74 3.17 16.69 10.57
CA GLY A 74 4.21 15.81 10.06
C GLY A 74 4.14 14.40 10.66
N MET A 75 4.74 13.45 9.96
CA MET A 75 4.97 12.10 10.47
C MET A 75 5.74 12.17 11.80
N ASN A 76 5.31 11.44 12.82
CA ASN A 76 5.84 11.47 14.21
C ASN A 76 5.64 12.77 14.98
N VAL A 77 5.01 13.79 14.40
CA VAL A 77 4.68 15.04 15.09
C VAL A 77 3.23 15.04 15.56
N SER A 78 2.31 14.76 14.64
CA SER A 78 0.90 14.52 14.96
C SER A 78 0.62 13.03 14.85
N VAL A 79 0.14 12.42 15.93
CA VAL A 79 -0.14 10.98 16.00
C VAL A 79 -1.61 10.77 16.30
N LEU A 80 -2.28 10.03 15.43
CA LEU A 80 -3.59 9.43 15.68
C LEU A 80 -3.37 7.98 16.11
N GLN A 81 -3.60 7.67 17.38
CA GLN A 81 -3.47 6.34 17.93
C GLN A 81 -4.83 5.67 18.10
N ILE A 82 -5.00 4.53 17.44
CA ILE A 82 -6.15 3.64 17.63
C ILE A 82 -5.87 2.77 18.84
N THR A 83 -6.69 2.90 19.88
CA THR A 83 -6.40 2.27 21.17
C THR A 83 -7.08 0.92 21.37
N GLN A 84 -8.19 0.66 20.67
CA GLN A 84 -8.93 -0.58 20.82
C GLN A 84 -8.30 -1.69 19.96
N PRO A 85 -8.00 -2.88 20.53
CA PRO A 85 -7.60 -4.04 19.75
C PRO A 85 -8.64 -4.45 18.71
N ASP A 86 -8.23 -5.21 17.69
CA ASP A 86 -9.11 -5.73 16.63
C ASP A 86 -9.93 -4.66 15.89
N THR A 87 -9.46 -3.41 15.91
CA THR A 87 -10.16 -2.26 15.36
C THR A 87 -9.39 -1.68 14.17
N ASP A 88 -10.11 -1.36 13.10
CA ASP A 88 -9.54 -0.67 11.92
C ASP A 88 -9.09 0.75 12.30
N GLY A 89 -8.18 1.34 11.52
CA GLY A 89 -7.77 2.73 11.73
C GLY A 89 -8.72 3.72 11.07
N ILE A 90 -8.65 3.79 9.76
CA ILE A 90 -9.52 4.61 8.92
C ILE A 90 -10.33 3.67 8.05
N ARG A 91 -11.66 3.76 8.15
CA ARG A 91 -12.59 2.84 7.49
C ARG A 91 -13.52 3.59 6.55
N PHE A 92 -13.62 3.10 5.31
CA PHE A 92 -14.46 3.67 4.25
C PHE A 92 -15.62 2.73 3.93
N ASP A 93 -16.59 2.68 4.84
CA ASP A 93 -17.77 1.80 4.79
C ASP A 93 -19.11 2.57 4.76
N ARG A 94 -19.08 3.90 4.73
CA ARG A 94 -20.29 4.74 4.79
C ARG A 94 -21.21 4.56 3.59
N SER A 95 -22.49 4.83 3.82
CA SER A 95 -23.51 5.10 2.80
C SER A 95 -24.10 6.49 3.05
N PRO A 96 -23.98 7.45 2.11
CA PRO A 96 -23.32 7.32 0.81
C PRO A 96 -21.77 7.24 0.94
N ARG A 97 -21.11 6.60 -0.03
CA ARG A 97 -19.65 6.34 0.01
C ARG A 97 -18.80 7.59 0.19
N ALA A 98 -17.69 7.48 0.91
CA ALA A 98 -16.74 8.58 1.04
C ALA A 98 -16.10 8.94 -0.31
N SER A 99 -15.87 10.23 -0.54
CA SER A 99 -15.25 10.73 -1.78
C SER A 99 -14.63 12.10 -1.53
N ARG A 100 -13.57 12.47 -2.27
CA ARG A 100 -12.85 13.74 -2.07
C ARG A 100 -12.31 13.88 -0.64
N VAL A 101 -11.76 12.78 -0.12
CA VAL A 101 -11.18 12.71 1.23
C VAL A 101 -9.67 12.95 1.15
N GLN A 102 -9.14 13.71 2.12
CA GLN A 102 -7.70 13.97 2.24
C GLN A 102 -7.12 13.46 3.55
N LEU A 103 -6.00 12.77 3.50
CA LEU A 103 -5.24 12.31 4.69
C LEU A 103 -3.79 12.77 4.52
N ASP A 104 -3.28 13.66 5.38
CA ASP A 104 -1.93 14.20 5.18
C ASP A 104 -1.21 14.62 6.47
N GLY A 105 0.07 14.29 6.54
CA GLY A 105 0.98 14.85 7.53
C GLY A 105 0.83 14.30 8.95
N PHE A 106 0.44 13.04 9.13
CA PHE A 106 0.35 12.44 10.46
C PHE A 106 0.79 10.98 10.49
N GLU A 107 1.05 10.49 11.71
CA GLU A 107 1.21 9.07 11.99
C GLU A 107 -0.15 8.44 12.36
N LEU A 108 -0.53 7.36 11.68
CA LEU A 108 -1.62 6.49 12.05
C LEU A 108 -1.06 5.28 12.82
N ARG A 109 -1.16 5.33 14.14
CA ARG A 109 -0.60 4.35 15.06
C ARG A 109 -1.63 3.29 15.42
N GLY A 110 -1.28 2.02 15.24
CA GLY A 110 -2.08 0.89 15.66
C GLY A 110 -2.07 0.68 17.18
N PRO A 111 -2.82 -0.33 17.67
CA PRO A 111 -2.90 -0.67 19.09
C PRO A 111 -1.59 -1.18 19.73
N GLY A 112 -0.53 -1.35 18.93
CA GLY A 112 0.81 -1.73 19.37
C GLY A 112 1.28 -3.08 18.81
N GLN A 113 2.60 -3.31 18.80
CA GLN A 113 3.25 -4.45 18.13
C GLN A 113 2.84 -5.83 18.67
N GLN A 114 2.32 -5.91 19.90
CA GLN A 114 1.88 -7.16 20.52
C GLN A 114 0.35 -7.28 20.59
N SER A 115 -0.37 -6.23 20.16
CA SER A 115 -1.82 -6.17 20.22
C SER A 115 -2.41 -6.61 18.88
N SER A 116 -3.57 -7.25 18.91
CA SER A 116 -4.33 -7.46 17.70
C SER A 116 -4.82 -6.12 17.13
N SER A 117 -4.87 -6.00 15.80
CA SER A 117 -5.40 -4.83 15.11
C SER A 117 -6.33 -5.25 13.97
N GLY A 118 -7.21 -4.34 13.56
CA GLY A 118 -7.81 -4.38 12.24
C GLY A 118 -6.85 -3.83 11.18
N VAL A 119 -7.42 -3.39 10.06
CA VAL A 119 -6.68 -2.78 8.93
C VAL A 119 -6.45 -1.29 9.19
N ALA A 120 -5.25 -0.77 8.93
CA ALA A 120 -4.99 0.65 9.14
C ALA A 120 -5.86 1.56 8.24
N ILE A 121 -5.97 1.24 6.96
CA ILE A 121 -6.78 1.97 5.97
C ILE A 121 -7.60 0.95 5.18
N HIS A 122 -8.92 0.99 5.34
CA HIS A 122 -9.80 -0.07 4.90
C HIS A 122 -10.93 0.45 4.00
N PHE A 123 -10.90 0.06 2.73
CA PHE A 123 -12.00 0.26 1.79
C PHE A 123 -12.87 -0.99 1.79
N CYS A 124 -13.92 -0.97 2.61
CA CYS A 124 -14.81 -2.11 2.82
C CYS A 124 -15.92 -2.18 1.78
N ASP A 125 -16.41 -3.38 1.48
CA ASP A 125 -17.75 -3.48 0.91
C ASP A 125 -18.80 -2.99 1.94
N ASN A 126 -19.82 -2.28 1.49
CA ASN A 126 -20.93 -1.81 2.31
C ASN A 126 -22.27 -2.41 1.89
N GLY A 127 -22.27 -3.35 0.94
CA GLY A 127 -23.45 -4.11 0.52
C GLY A 127 -24.53 -3.28 -0.20
N THR A 128 -24.20 -2.08 -0.70
CA THR A 128 -25.15 -1.25 -1.45
C THR A 128 -25.25 -1.67 -2.92
N ASP A 129 -26.47 -1.66 -3.47
CA ASP A 129 -26.79 -1.93 -4.88
C ASP A 129 -27.59 -0.74 -5.48
N PRO A 130 -27.14 -0.10 -6.58
CA PRO A 130 -25.88 -0.34 -7.29
C PRO A 130 -24.67 0.00 -6.40
N VAL A 131 -23.60 -0.75 -6.61
CA VAL A 131 -22.32 -0.48 -5.96
C VAL A 131 -21.93 0.96 -6.28
N SER A 132 -21.78 1.76 -5.23
CA SER A 132 -21.12 3.07 -5.34
C SER A 132 -19.69 2.91 -4.85
N ASP A 133 -18.77 3.58 -5.54
CA ASP A 133 -17.34 3.47 -5.25
C ASP A 133 -16.81 4.69 -4.49
N PRO A 134 -15.82 4.47 -3.61
CA PRO A 134 -14.99 5.55 -3.10
C PRO A 134 -14.22 6.19 -4.27
N ALA A 135 -14.22 7.52 -4.36
CA ALA A 135 -13.51 8.23 -5.43
C ALA A 135 -12.77 9.48 -4.95
N ASP A 136 -11.76 9.89 -5.71
CA ASP A 136 -11.03 11.16 -5.55
C ASP A 136 -10.28 11.29 -4.21
N PHE A 137 -9.59 10.22 -3.77
CA PHE A 137 -8.83 10.27 -2.51
C PHE A 137 -7.45 10.86 -2.75
N TYR A 138 -7.00 11.70 -1.80
CA TYR A 138 -5.62 12.17 -1.75
C TYR A 138 -5.00 11.80 -0.40
N VAL A 139 -4.02 10.90 -0.44
CA VAL A 139 -3.20 10.55 0.72
C VAL A 139 -1.83 11.18 0.51
N GLY A 140 -1.51 12.21 1.29
CA GLY A 140 -0.25 12.93 1.20
C GLY A 140 0.90 12.13 1.83
N ARG A 141 1.44 12.62 2.94
CA ARG A 141 2.48 11.93 3.73
C ARG A 141 1.84 11.22 4.92
N LEU A 142 1.69 9.90 4.80
CA LEU A 142 1.10 9.08 5.86
C LEU A 142 2.11 8.07 6.38
N TYR A 143 2.20 7.97 7.71
CA TYR A 143 3.05 7.01 8.39
C TYR A 143 2.21 6.05 9.23
N CYS A 144 2.16 4.78 8.85
CA CYS A 144 1.50 3.75 9.61
C CYS A 144 2.51 3.02 10.49
N TRP A 145 2.24 2.91 11.79
CA TRP A 145 3.15 2.27 12.75
C TRP A 145 2.43 1.23 13.61
N ALA A 146 3.08 0.08 13.82
CA ALA A 146 2.63 -0.99 14.72
C ALA A 146 1.21 -1.54 14.43
N TRP A 147 0.93 -1.81 13.16
CA TRP A 147 -0.28 -2.50 12.71
C TRP A 147 0.02 -3.99 12.49
N ASN A 148 -0.86 -4.85 12.97
CA ASN A 148 -0.68 -6.30 13.01
C ASN A 148 -1.73 -7.04 12.16
N ASN A 149 -2.05 -6.43 11.01
CA ASN A 149 -2.91 -6.90 9.94
C ASN A 149 -2.41 -6.20 8.66
N SER A 150 -3.19 -6.14 7.58
CA SER A 150 -2.88 -5.25 6.45
C SER A 150 -2.90 -3.78 6.87
N VAL A 151 -2.00 -2.99 6.30
CA VAL A 151 -2.01 -1.53 6.44
C VAL A 151 -3.02 -0.92 5.49
N TYR A 152 -3.08 -1.39 4.24
CA TYR A 152 -3.98 -0.84 3.23
C TYR A 152 -4.76 -1.98 2.60
N ARG A 153 -6.08 -2.03 2.79
CA ARG A 153 -6.94 -3.05 2.18
C ARG A 153 -8.05 -2.42 1.37
N VAL A 154 -8.21 -2.93 0.16
CA VAL A 154 -9.41 -2.76 -0.66
C VAL A 154 -10.06 -4.12 -0.78
N ASP A 155 -11.29 -4.24 -0.29
CA ASP A 155 -12.05 -5.47 -0.37
C ASP A 155 -12.47 -5.81 -1.80
N GLU A 156 -12.79 -7.09 -2.00
CA GLU A 156 -13.42 -7.54 -3.23
C GLU A 156 -14.75 -6.81 -3.44
N GLY A 157 -15.06 -6.44 -4.69
CA GLY A 157 -16.27 -5.69 -5.02
C GLY A 157 -16.18 -4.18 -4.79
N VAL A 158 -15.09 -3.66 -4.21
CA VAL A 158 -14.89 -2.22 -4.00
C VAL A 158 -13.88 -1.68 -5.00
N GLY A 159 -14.21 -0.67 -5.79
CA GLY A 159 -13.29 -0.11 -6.79
C GLY A 159 -12.95 1.35 -6.55
N PRO A 160 -12.01 1.67 -5.63
CA PRO A 160 -11.54 3.04 -5.50
C PRO A 160 -11.06 3.59 -6.84
N PHE A 161 -11.52 4.77 -7.21
CA PHE A 161 -11.22 5.38 -8.51
C PHE A 161 -10.54 6.74 -8.35
N GLN A 162 -9.51 6.99 -9.16
CA GLN A 162 -8.76 8.26 -9.17
C GLN A 162 -8.14 8.62 -7.81
N CYS A 163 -7.61 7.62 -7.08
CA CYS A 163 -6.93 7.86 -5.81
C CYS A 163 -5.44 8.11 -6.02
N ARG A 164 -4.90 9.09 -5.31
CA ARG A 164 -3.48 9.47 -5.35
C ARG A 164 -2.86 9.40 -3.97
N HIS A 165 -1.78 8.65 -3.85
CA HIS A 165 -1.00 8.51 -2.63
C HIS A 165 0.40 9.03 -2.90
N ASP A 166 0.83 10.11 -2.26
CA ASP A 166 2.16 10.68 -2.51
C ASP A 166 3.25 9.89 -1.76
N PHE A 167 3.04 9.59 -0.48
CA PHE A 167 4.01 8.87 0.35
C PHE A 167 3.32 8.04 1.44
N LEU A 168 3.52 6.72 1.41
CA LEU A 168 3.05 5.79 2.44
C LEU A 168 4.25 5.09 3.09
N ARG A 169 4.44 5.29 4.39
CA ARG A 169 5.44 4.58 5.19
C ARG A 169 4.79 3.62 6.16
N MET A 170 5.38 2.45 6.34
CA MET A 170 4.90 1.37 7.20
C MET A 170 6.05 0.83 8.03
N ASP A 171 6.11 1.14 9.32
CA ASP A 171 7.17 0.61 10.18
C ASP A 171 6.59 -0.23 11.31
N GLU A 172 7.30 -1.30 11.66
CA GLU A 172 6.88 -2.23 12.71
C GLU A 172 5.48 -2.83 12.47
N CYS A 173 5.05 -2.86 11.21
CA CYS A 173 3.81 -3.50 10.81
C CYS A 173 4.06 -4.97 10.44
N ASP A 174 3.13 -5.84 10.80
CA ASP A 174 3.17 -7.28 10.52
C ASP A 174 1.87 -7.66 9.80
N ALA A 175 1.96 -8.25 8.61
CA ALA A 175 0.78 -8.67 7.86
C ALA A 175 -0.06 -9.74 8.60
N GLY A 176 0.51 -10.39 9.63
CA GLY A 176 -0.22 -11.38 10.42
C GLY A 176 -0.62 -12.58 9.56
N ASP A 177 -1.90 -12.95 9.65
CA ASP A 177 -2.50 -14.04 8.86
C ASP A 177 -2.93 -13.62 7.46
N GLU A 178 -2.76 -12.34 7.10
CA GLU A 178 -3.21 -11.78 5.84
C GLU A 178 -2.20 -12.01 4.71
N ARG A 179 -2.61 -11.72 3.48
CA ARG A 179 -1.77 -12.02 2.31
C ARG A 179 -0.62 -11.03 2.13
N ALA A 180 -0.77 -9.79 2.61
CA ALA A 180 0.22 -8.72 2.47
C ALA A 180 -0.10 -7.51 3.36
N LEU A 181 0.86 -6.59 3.50
CA LEU A 181 0.64 -5.27 4.10
C LEU A 181 -0.29 -4.40 3.26
N ILE A 182 -0.22 -4.50 1.93
CA ILE A 182 -1.14 -3.85 1.00
C ILE A 182 -1.90 -4.94 0.24
N GLU A 183 -3.22 -4.99 0.44
CA GLU A 183 -4.11 -5.91 -0.24
C GLU A 183 -5.08 -5.16 -1.14
N TRP A 184 -4.88 -5.29 -2.43
CA TRP A 184 -5.80 -4.80 -3.45
C TRP A 184 -6.62 -5.98 -3.98
N ARG A 185 -7.73 -6.30 -3.29
CA ARG A 185 -8.60 -7.44 -3.63
C ARG A 185 -9.65 -7.09 -4.68
N SER A 186 -9.80 -5.81 -5.00
CA SER A 186 -10.73 -5.35 -6.04
C SER A 186 -10.45 -5.97 -7.40
N SER A 187 -11.51 -6.38 -8.10
CA SER A 187 -11.46 -6.82 -9.50
C SER A 187 -11.39 -5.66 -10.49
N TYR A 188 -11.70 -4.43 -10.05
CA TYR A 188 -11.69 -3.22 -10.87
C TYR A 188 -11.11 -2.02 -10.08
N GLY A 189 -11.41 -0.77 -10.46
CA GLY A 189 -10.84 0.43 -9.85
C GLY A 189 -9.68 1.02 -10.69
N PRO A 190 -10.00 1.79 -11.75
CA PRO A 190 -8.99 2.36 -12.62
C PRO A 190 -8.23 3.56 -12.00
N ALA A 191 -7.02 3.80 -12.50
CA ALA A 191 -6.23 5.01 -12.29
C ALA A 191 -5.86 5.33 -10.82
N ASN A 192 -5.33 4.34 -10.09
CA ASN A 192 -4.82 4.55 -8.74
C ASN A 192 -3.28 4.68 -8.74
N TRP A 193 -2.77 5.67 -8.02
CA TRP A 193 -1.34 5.99 -8.01
C TRP A 193 -0.77 6.02 -6.59
N PHE A 194 0.43 5.46 -6.45
CA PHE A 194 1.28 5.53 -5.27
C PHE A 194 2.64 6.11 -5.70
N GLY A 195 3.07 7.21 -5.09
CA GLY A 195 4.36 7.82 -5.37
C GLY A 195 5.48 6.96 -4.79
N THR A 196 5.57 6.96 -3.47
CA THR A 196 6.57 6.16 -2.77
C THR A 196 5.93 5.33 -1.66
N ILE A 197 6.28 4.05 -1.64
CA ILE A 197 5.95 3.11 -0.58
C ILE A 197 7.24 2.72 0.13
N VAL A 198 7.29 2.94 1.45
CA VAL A 198 8.42 2.53 2.30
C VAL A 198 7.90 1.58 3.36
N ALA A 199 8.47 0.39 3.48
CA ALA A 199 8.05 -0.60 4.46
C ALA A 199 9.21 -1.23 5.23
N TYR A 200 9.18 -1.09 6.55
CA TYR A 200 10.06 -1.79 7.49
C TYR A 200 9.20 -2.72 8.36
N PRO A 201 8.71 -3.84 7.80
CA PRO A 201 7.85 -4.77 8.52
C PRO A 201 8.54 -5.42 9.71
N SER A 202 7.71 -5.76 10.69
CA SER A 202 8.06 -6.63 11.81
C SER A 202 7.61 -8.06 11.54
N ALA A 203 8.24 -9.00 12.24
CA ALA A 203 7.78 -10.38 12.37
C ALA A 203 7.42 -10.72 13.82
N ALA A 204 7.21 -9.70 14.66
CA ALA A 204 7.02 -9.89 16.09
C ALA A 204 5.73 -10.66 16.42
N ARG A 205 4.70 -10.60 15.55
CA ARG A 205 3.43 -11.28 15.77
C ARG A 205 3.34 -12.59 14.99
N SER A 206 3.60 -12.56 13.69
CA SER A 206 3.47 -13.73 12.81
C SER A 206 4.68 -14.67 12.85
N GLY A 207 5.84 -14.17 13.29
CA GLY A 207 7.12 -14.88 13.17
C GLY A 207 7.60 -15.04 11.73
N ALA A 208 6.90 -14.45 10.75
CA ALA A 208 7.13 -14.63 9.33
C ALA A 208 7.54 -13.32 8.64
N ASN A 209 8.09 -13.46 7.44
CA ASN A 209 8.30 -12.31 6.59
C ASN A 209 6.96 -11.80 6.05
N SER A 210 6.77 -10.48 6.01
CA SER A 210 5.58 -9.88 5.42
C SER A 210 5.73 -9.75 3.89
N VAL A 211 4.68 -10.10 3.15
CA VAL A 211 4.54 -9.71 1.74
C VAL A 211 4.11 -8.25 1.68
N LEU A 212 4.64 -7.46 0.75
CA LEU A 212 4.29 -6.05 0.67
C LEU A 212 2.97 -5.81 -0.08
N LEU A 213 2.86 -6.22 -1.35
CA LEU A 213 1.69 -5.96 -2.20
C LEU A 213 1.09 -7.25 -2.74
N HIS A 214 -0.21 -7.42 -2.51
CA HIS A 214 -1.04 -8.47 -3.09
C HIS A 214 -2.17 -7.83 -3.92
N GLN A 215 -2.15 -8.04 -5.23
CA GLN A 215 -3.11 -7.43 -6.17
C GLN A 215 -3.93 -8.48 -6.92
N ARG A 216 -5.25 -8.29 -6.98
CA ARG A 216 -6.22 -9.20 -7.63
C ARG A 216 -7.12 -8.52 -8.68
N GLY A 217 -6.73 -7.33 -9.11
CA GLY A 217 -7.42 -6.55 -10.14
C GLY A 217 -7.03 -5.08 -10.09
N GLY A 218 -7.85 -4.22 -10.68
CA GLY A 218 -7.63 -2.77 -10.72
C GLY A 218 -6.39 -2.32 -11.51
N GLU A 219 -6.18 -1.00 -11.56
CA GLU A 219 -5.01 -0.40 -12.20
C GLU A 219 -4.21 0.42 -11.17
N LEU A 220 -2.98 -0.04 -10.91
CA LEU A 220 -2.06 0.56 -9.95
C LEU A 220 -0.78 1.01 -10.64
N THR A 221 -0.37 2.24 -10.38
CA THR A 221 0.97 2.72 -10.68
C THR A 221 1.68 3.06 -9.37
N VAL A 222 2.88 2.53 -9.18
CA VAL A 222 3.75 2.80 -8.04
C VAL A 222 5.05 3.40 -8.56
N GLY A 223 5.49 4.54 -8.01
CA GLY A 223 6.80 5.12 -8.34
C GLY A 223 7.93 4.25 -7.79
N ASP A 224 8.06 4.24 -6.47
CA ASP A 224 9.13 3.53 -5.77
C ASP A 224 8.58 2.68 -4.63
N ILE A 225 9.13 1.47 -4.49
CA ILE A 225 8.94 0.60 -3.33
C ILE A 225 10.30 0.38 -2.69
N THR A 226 10.44 0.73 -1.41
CA THR A 226 11.65 0.44 -0.61
C THR A 226 11.26 -0.38 0.61
N THR A 227 11.95 -1.49 0.85
CA THR A 227 11.65 -2.37 1.99
C THR A 227 12.88 -2.81 2.75
N GLY A 228 12.80 -2.83 4.09
CA GLY A 228 13.85 -3.35 4.96
C GLY A 228 13.38 -4.45 5.92
N THR A 229 14.17 -4.68 6.98
CA THR A 229 13.79 -5.54 8.13
C THR A 229 13.33 -6.95 7.74
N THR A 230 12.09 -7.37 8.05
CA THR A 230 11.57 -8.73 7.78
C THR A 230 10.72 -8.79 6.50
N ALA A 231 11.10 -8.04 5.46
CA ALA A 231 10.40 -8.04 4.19
C ALA A 231 10.61 -9.35 3.41
N GLY A 232 9.51 -9.92 2.92
CA GLY A 232 9.51 -11.11 2.06
C GLY A 232 9.36 -10.73 0.59
N ARG A 233 8.40 -11.37 -0.08
CA ARG A 233 8.02 -11.01 -1.46
C ARG A 233 7.48 -9.57 -1.49
N LEU A 234 7.87 -8.80 -2.51
CA LEU A 234 7.40 -7.43 -2.67
C LEU A 234 6.07 -7.35 -3.40
N VAL A 235 5.91 -8.14 -4.47
CA VAL A 235 4.70 -8.08 -5.30
C VAL A 235 4.18 -9.47 -5.61
N ASP A 236 2.88 -9.66 -5.44
CA ASP A 236 2.10 -10.80 -5.88
C ASP A 236 0.85 -10.33 -6.65
N SER A 237 0.92 -10.30 -7.98
CA SER A 237 -0.11 -9.67 -8.83
C SER A 237 -0.74 -10.67 -9.81
N GLN A 238 -2.05 -10.57 -9.99
CA GLN A 238 -2.84 -11.23 -11.04
C GLN A 238 -4.12 -10.44 -11.33
N ASN A 239 -4.74 -10.68 -12.48
CA ASN A 239 -6.01 -10.08 -12.94
C ASN A 239 -6.04 -8.55 -13.06
N GLY A 240 -4.94 -7.85 -12.78
CA GLY A 240 -4.85 -6.40 -12.73
C GLY A 240 -3.75 -5.80 -13.59
N ARG A 241 -3.68 -4.47 -13.62
CA ARG A 241 -2.60 -3.72 -14.25
C ARG A 241 -1.71 -3.14 -13.18
N LEU A 242 -0.41 -3.40 -13.27
CA LEU A 242 0.58 -2.89 -12.33
C LEU A 242 1.77 -2.31 -13.06
N ARG A 243 2.10 -1.07 -12.74
CA ARG A 243 3.39 -0.49 -13.08
C ARG A 243 4.13 -0.13 -11.81
N VAL A 244 5.39 -0.55 -11.70
CA VAL A 244 6.29 -0.13 -10.63
C VAL A 244 7.54 0.46 -11.27
N GLY A 245 7.91 1.68 -10.87
CA GLY A 245 9.15 2.31 -11.29
C GLY A 245 10.34 1.53 -10.72
N ARG A 246 10.53 1.55 -9.40
CA ARG A 246 11.65 0.87 -8.76
C ARG A 246 11.22 -0.03 -7.61
N LEU A 247 11.87 -1.20 -7.53
CA LEU A 247 11.87 -2.07 -6.36
C LEU A 247 13.24 -1.99 -5.68
N HIS A 248 13.29 -1.60 -4.41
CA HIS A 248 14.49 -1.60 -3.59
C HIS A 248 14.31 -2.54 -2.40
N TYR A 249 15.02 -3.66 -2.43
CA TYR A 249 14.97 -4.73 -1.43
C TYR A 249 16.22 -4.69 -0.55
N GLU A 250 16.07 -4.27 0.71
CA GLU A 250 17.16 -4.09 1.68
C GLU A 250 16.84 -4.69 3.08
N PRO A 251 16.31 -5.92 3.20
CA PRO A 251 16.06 -6.51 4.51
C PRO A 251 17.35 -6.71 5.33
N THR A 252 17.23 -6.68 6.65
CA THR A 252 18.35 -6.91 7.61
C THR A 252 18.00 -7.92 8.70
N GLY A 253 16.86 -8.60 8.55
CA GLY A 253 16.35 -9.57 9.52
C GLY A 253 15.43 -10.62 8.89
N GLN A 254 15.68 -10.99 7.63
CA GLN A 254 14.82 -11.94 6.93
C GLN A 254 14.65 -13.25 7.71
N ARG A 255 13.40 -13.71 7.86
CA ARG A 255 13.06 -14.98 8.53
C ARG A 255 13.25 -16.17 7.62
N THR A 256 12.94 -16.00 6.34
CA THR A 256 13.14 -17.01 5.29
C THR A 256 13.57 -16.32 4.00
N VAL A 257 14.31 -17.04 3.14
CA VAL A 257 14.65 -16.53 1.81
C VAL A 257 13.41 -16.62 0.92
N PRO A 258 12.87 -15.50 0.39
CA PRO A 258 11.72 -15.55 -0.50
C PRO A 258 12.06 -16.32 -1.79
N ARG A 259 11.05 -17.02 -2.34
CA ARG A 259 11.21 -17.69 -3.63
C ARG A 259 11.38 -16.67 -4.76
N SER A 260 10.64 -15.57 -4.72
CA SER A 260 10.66 -14.53 -5.73
C SER A 260 10.32 -13.19 -5.10
N LEU A 261 10.98 -12.10 -5.53
CA LEU A 261 10.58 -10.74 -5.12
C LEU A 261 9.25 -10.35 -5.76
N VAL A 262 9.03 -10.78 -6.99
CA VAL A 262 7.84 -10.50 -7.77
C VAL A 262 7.26 -11.81 -8.29
N ARG A 263 5.98 -12.07 -8.02
CA ARG A 263 5.19 -13.12 -8.66
C ARG A 263 4.12 -12.51 -9.55
N ILE A 264 4.08 -12.97 -10.79
CA ILE A 264 3.11 -12.55 -11.81
C ILE A 264 2.26 -13.75 -12.18
N GLY A 265 0.96 -13.63 -11.95
CA GLY A 265 -0.05 -14.61 -12.30
C GLY A 265 -0.82 -14.26 -13.58
N PRO A 266 -1.96 -14.91 -13.82
CA PRO A 266 -2.72 -14.79 -15.06
C PRO A 266 -3.48 -13.48 -15.19
N ASN A 267 -3.95 -13.21 -16.41
CA ASN A 267 -4.94 -12.18 -16.77
C ASN A 267 -4.59 -10.74 -16.36
N GLY A 268 -3.31 -10.45 -16.12
CA GLY A 268 -2.83 -9.11 -15.77
C GLY A 268 -1.83 -8.57 -16.78
N ALA A 269 -1.45 -7.32 -16.60
CA ALA A 269 -0.31 -6.70 -17.29
C ALA A 269 0.59 -6.05 -16.26
N THR A 270 1.89 -6.29 -16.34
CA THR A 270 2.85 -5.84 -15.33
C THR A 270 4.06 -5.18 -15.96
N ARG A 271 4.59 -4.14 -15.31
CA ARG A 271 5.81 -3.47 -15.73
C ARG A 271 6.66 -3.10 -14.53
N PHE A 272 7.94 -3.47 -14.58
CA PHE A 272 8.94 -3.14 -13.56
C PHE A 272 10.13 -2.46 -14.23
N ASP A 273 10.36 -1.18 -13.94
CA ASP A 273 11.39 -0.39 -14.62
C ASP A 273 12.80 -0.64 -14.05
N ASP A 274 12.95 -0.80 -12.72
CA ASP A 274 14.22 -1.02 -12.03
C ASP A 274 14.10 -1.95 -10.80
N VAL A 275 15.14 -2.73 -10.51
CA VAL A 275 15.22 -3.58 -9.32
C VAL A 275 16.62 -3.55 -8.71
N LEU A 276 16.67 -3.21 -7.41
CA LEU A 276 17.86 -3.23 -6.57
C LEU A 276 17.67 -4.27 -5.45
N VAL A 277 18.51 -5.30 -5.44
CA VAL A 277 18.62 -6.28 -4.34
C VAL A 277 19.84 -5.91 -3.51
N ASP A 278 19.68 -5.02 -2.53
CA ASP A 278 20.82 -4.43 -1.83
C ASP A 278 21.39 -5.30 -0.70
N SER A 279 20.56 -6.09 -0.03
CA SER A 279 21.02 -6.96 1.06
C SER A 279 20.31 -8.31 1.06
N GLU A 280 20.85 -9.22 1.90
CA GLU A 280 20.31 -10.56 2.12
C GLU A 280 20.18 -11.37 0.81
N ALA A 281 19.19 -12.25 0.72
CA ALA A 281 19.05 -13.15 -0.41
C ALA A 281 17.61 -13.27 -0.91
N VAL A 282 17.47 -13.55 -2.20
CA VAL A 282 16.24 -14.05 -2.82
C VAL A 282 16.61 -15.19 -3.78
N ARG A 283 15.69 -16.13 -4.03
CA ARG A 283 15.96 -17.17 -5.04
C ARG A 283 15.91 -16.63 -6.46
N TYR A 284 14.83 -15.95 -6.81
CA TYR A 284 14.58 -15.33 -8.12
C TYR A 284 14.13 -13.88 -7.95
N VAL A 285 14.36 -13.02 -8.92
CA VAL A 285 13.75 -11.67 -8.90
C VAL A 285 12.29 -11.77 -9.33
N TYR A 286 12.05 -12.39 -10.48
CA TYR A 286 10.73 -12.55 -11.06
C TYR A 286 10.33 -14.03 -11.15
N GLU A 287 9.07 -14.32 -10.83
CA GLU A 287 8.41 -15.61 -11.07
C GLU A 287 7.20 -15.39 -11.98
N LEU A 288 7.25 -15.96 -13.17
CA LEU A 288 6.13 -16.02 -14.11
C LEU A 288 5.38 -17.33 -13.88
N SER A 289 4.21 -17.23 -13.25
CA SER A 289 3.36 -18.38 -12.93
C SER A 289 2.50 -18.82 -14.12
N GLU A 290 1.73 -19.89 -13.94
CA GLU A 290 0.80 -20.37 -14.96
C GLU A 290 -0.16 -19.26 -15.43
N GLY A 291 -0.33 -19.16 -16.75
CA GLY A 291 -1.15 -18.15 -17.42
C GLY A 291 -0.59 -16.73 -17.39
N ALA A 292 0.62 -16.51 -16.86
CA ALA A 292 1.25 -15.19 -16.91
C ALA A 292 1.50 -14.73 -18.36
N GLY A 293 1.29 -13.44 -18.61
CA GLY A 293 1.41 -12.76 -19.89
C GLY A 293 1.54 -11.25 -19.70
N ASP A 294 1.75 -10.51 -20.79
CA ASP A 294 1.81 -9.02 -20.81
C ASP A 294 2.74 -8.39 -19.75
N ALA A 295 3.86 -9.07 -19.43
CA ALA A 295 4.86 -8.56 -18.49
C ALA A 295 6.02 -7.84 -19.22
N VAL A 296 6.50 -6.74 -18.65
CA VAL A 296 7.70 -6.00 -19.11
C VAL A 296 8.68 -5.92 -17.94
N LEU A 297 9.79 -6.65 -18.05
CA LEU A 297 10.71 -6.93 -16.93
C LEU A 297 12.11 -6.40 -17.24
N SER A 298 12.67 -5.63 -16.31
CA SER A 298 14.06 -5.15 -16.40
C SER A 298 15.06 -6.30 -16.19
N GLY A 299 16.10 -6.37 -17.02
CA GLY A 299 17.26 -7.25 -16.79
C GLY A 299 18.38 -6.59 -15.99
N SER A 300 18.31 -5.28 -15.79
CA SER A 300 19.24 -4.54 -14.94
C SER A 300 18.85 -4.74 -13.48
N VAL A 301 19.36 -5.82 -12.88
CA VAL A 301 19.26 -6.03 -11.44
C VAL A 301 20.62 -5.71 -10.83
N SER A 302 20.64 -4.81 -9.87
CA SER A 302 21.86 -4.35 -9.20
C SER A 302 21.79 -4.62 -7.70
N GLY A 303 22.87 -4.32 -6.98
CA GLY A 303 22.93 -4.35 -5.51
C GLY A 303 23.98 -5.29 -4.94
N ARG A 304 24.08 -5.31 -3.60
CA ARG A 304 25.06 -6.10 -2.85
C ARG A 304 24.47 -7.41 -2.31
N GLY A 305 23.15 -7.59 -2.42
CA GLY A 305 22.44 -8.79 -2.02
C GLY A 305 22.67 -9.95 -3.00
N THR A 306 22.15 -11.13 -2.64
CA THR A 306 22.39 -12.38 -3.36
C THR A 306 21.12 -12.86 -4.07
N ILE A 307 21.20 -13.05 -5.39
CA ILE A 307 20.21 -13.82 -6.16
C ILE A 307 20.75 -15.26 -6.24
N GLN A 308 20.10 -16.20 -5.57
CA GLN A 308 20.64 -17.56 -5.39
C GLN A 308 20.54 -18.44 -6.64
N ARG A 309 19.64 -18.10 -7.57
CA ARG A 309 19.41 -18.78 -8.83
C ARG A 309 19.49 -17.76 -9.97
N ASN A 310 18.77 -18.02 -11.05
CA ASN A 310 18.61 -17.09 -12.15
C ASN A 310 17.68 -15.92 -11.78
N THR A 311 17.66 -14.88 -12.61
CA THR A 311 16.81 -13.69 -12.38
C THR A 311 15.33 -14.03 -12.53
N ILE A 312 14.98 -14.87 -13.51
CA ILE A 312 13.60 -15.26 -13.82
C ILE A 312 13.40 -16.75 -13.57
N HIS A 313 12.27 -17.08 -12.95
CA HIS A 313 11.70 -18.42 -12.96
C HIS A 313 10.40 -18.47 -13.75
N VAL A 314 10.33 -19.30 -14.79
CA VAL A 314 9.08 -19.69 -15.45
C VAL A 314 8.60 -20.99 -14.80
N SER A 315 7.60 -20.87 -13.93
CA SER A 315 7.14 -21.97 -13.08
C SER A 315 5.91 -22.70 -13.60
N GLY A 316 5.31 -22.23 -14.71
CA GLY A 316 4.14 -22.84 -15.35
C GLY A 316 4.02 -22.47 -16.82
N ARG A 317 2.99 -22.98 -17.50
CA ARG A 317 2.70 -22.64 -18.90
C ARG A 317 2.22 -21.19 -18.98
N LEU A 318 2.98 -20.35 -19.67
CA LEU A 318 2.62 -18.95 -19.93
C LEU A 318 1.44 -18.84 -20.90
N ASP A 319 0.74 -17.71 -20.87
CA ASP A 319 -0.33 -17.41 -21.84
C ASP A 319 0.28 -17.33 -23.25
N PRO A 320 -0.18 -18.15 -24.22
CA PRO A 320 0.41 -18.21 -25.56
C PRO A 320 0.12 -16.97 -26.42
N ASP A 321 -0.97 -16.25 -26.13
CA ASP A 321 -1.45 -15.12 -26.93
C ASP A 321 -0.95 -13.78 -26.39
N ARG A 322 -0.45 -13.75 -25.14
CA ARG A 322 0.07 -12.56 -24.46
C ARG A 322 1.57 -12.64 -24.25
N ARG A 323 2.32 -11.80 -24.98
CA ARG A 323 3.79 -11.82 -24.93
C ARG A 323 4.31 -11.08 -23.71
N SER A 324 5.30 -11.68 -23.06
CA SER A 324 6.09 -11.03 -22.01
C SER A 324 7.50 -10.73 -22.52
N TRP A 325 8.09 -9.63 -22.06
CA TRP A 325 9.40 -9.15 -22.50
C TRP A 325 10.33 -9.01 -21.31
N TYR A 326 11.52 -9.61 -21.43
CA TYR A 326 12.59 -9.48 -20.46
C TYR A 326 13.83 -8.88 -21.10
N PHE A 327 14.32 -7.78 -20.54
CA PHE A 327 15.47 -7.02 -21.02
C PHE A 327 16.79 -7.49 -20.39
N GLY A 328 17.00 -8.81 -20.30
CA GLY A 328 18.24 -9.45 -19.82
C GLY A 328 18.67 -10.61 -20.72
N ARG A 329 19.58 -11.48 -20.26
CA ARG A 329 20.12 -12.58 -21.06
C ARG A 329 19.27 -13.84 -20.90
N SER A 330 19.31 -14.73 -21.91
CA SER A 330 18.61 -16.03 -21.84
C SER A 330 19.17 -16.93 -20.75
N SER A 331 20.44 -16.76 -20.38
CA SER A 331 21.07 -17.43 -19.24
C SER A 331 20.46 -17.06 -17.90
N ASP A 332 19.68 -15.98 -17.83
CA ASP A 332 19.08 -15.49 -16.58
C ASP A 332 17.68 -16.07 -16.36
N VAL A 333 17.28 -17.09 -17.12
CA VAL A 333 15.94 -17.69 -17.11
C VAL A 333 16.01 -19.18 -16.78
N ASP A 334 15.38 -19.58 -15.68
CA ASP A 334 15.07 -20.97 -15.36
C ASP A 334 13.65 -21.31 -15.83
N VAL A 335 13.49 -22.51 -16.39
CA VAL A 335 12.19 -23.04 -16.83
C VAL A 335 11.99 -24.39 -16.19
N THR A 336 10.83 -24.62 -15.57
CA THR A 336 10.50 -25.92 -14.96
C THR A 336 9.30 -26.55 -15.67
N GLY A 337 9.38 -27.85 -15.92
CA GLY A 337 8.31 -28.64 -16.56
C GLY A 337 8.33 -28.63 -18.10
N PRO A 338 7.42 -29.37 -18.76
CA PRO A 338 7.29 -29.42 -20.23
C PRO A 338 6.74 -28.12 -20.85
N SER A 339 6.46 -27.13 -20.00
CA SER A 339 6.03 -25.78 -20.36
C SER A 339 7.18 -25.04 -21.06
N GLY A 340 7.12 -24.99 -22.39
CA GLY A 340 7.96 -24.05 -23.15
C GLY A 340 7.72 -22.61 -22.70
N THR A 341 8.73 -21.76 -22.84
CA THR A 341 8.66 -20.32 -22.56
C THR A 341 7.86 -19.55 -23.61
N GLY A 342 7.00 -20.20 -24.41
CA GLY A 342 6.63 -19.82 -25.78
C GLY A 342 6.20 -18.36 -26.03
N SER A 343 5.74 -17.64 -25.00
CA SER A 343 5.37 -16.22 -25.05
C SER A 343 6.33 -15.26 -24.33
N LEU A 344 7.31 -15.74 -23.56
CA LEU A 344 8.41 -14.93 -23.04
C LEU A 344 9.44 -14.66 -24.15
N ARG A 345 9.81 -13.39 -24.32
CA ARG A 345 10.83 -12.91 -25.24
C ARG A 345 11.96 -12.34 -24.41
N VAL A 346 13.11 -13.00 -24.46
CA VAL A 346 14.34 -12.53 -23.82
C VAL A 346 15.11 -11.73 -24.85
N LEU A 347 15.33 -10.46 -24.57
CA LEU A 347 15.90 -9.54 -25.55
C LEU A 347 17.43 -9.56 -25.55
N GLY A 348 18.09 -10.20 -24.58
CA GLY A 348 19.55 -10.32 -24.54
C GLY A 348 20.25 -8.97 -24.60
N SER A 349 21.53 -8.97 -24.96
CA SER A 349 22.17 -7.80 -25.56
C SER A 349 21.57 -7.56 -26.96
N ALA A 350 20.28 -7.25 -27.04
CA ALA A 350 19.63 -6.77 -28.25
C ALA A 350 20.59 -5.74 -28.84
N GLY A 351 21.03 -6.02 -30.07
CA GLY A 351 22.22 -5.48 -30.72
C GLY A 351 22.37 -3.98 -30.66
N GLN A 352 23.57 -3.52 -31.04
CA GLN A 352 23.95 -2.10 -31.18
C GLN A 352 22.72 -1.20 -31.36
N GLY A 353 22.51 -0.28 -30.41
CA GLY A 353 21.49 0.74 -30.56
C GLY A 353 21.65 1.39 -31.92
N LEU A 354 20.60 1.38 -32.74
CA LEU A 354 20.53 2.23 -33.91
C LEU A 354 20.23 3.63 -33.39
N GLY A 355 21.29 4.42 -33.22
CA GLY A 355 21.27 5.85 -32.94
C GLY A 355 21.62 6.64 -34.18
#